data_AF-A0A084ET78-F1
#
_entry.id   AF-A0A084ET78-F1
#
_cell.length_a   1.000
_cell.length_b   1.000
_cell.length_c   1.000
_cell.angle_alpha   90.00
_cell.angle_beta   90.00
_cell.angle_gamma   90.00
#
_symmetry.space_group_name_H-M   'P 1'
#
loop_
_entity.id
_entity.type
_entity.pdbx_description
1 polymer ?
#
loop_
_entity_poly.entity_id
_entity_poly.type
_entity_poly.pdbx_seq_one_letter_code
_entity_poly.pdbx_strand_id
1 'polypeptide(L)'
;MELASARTLGTGSLMATVRHVFMLDYVAEILGEHPDLIHAIVSNNDNLTWGSIISVSFGPDDMRSAITDDGIDELRAMITEARRSPEEWDSWTPRRTG
;
A
#
# COMPACT_ATOMS: atom_id res chain seq x y z
N MET A 1 -38.82 23.08 27.79
CA MET A 1 -37.74 22.77 26.84
C MET A 1 -36.88 21.71 27.51
N GLU A 2 -37.10 20.46 27.15
CA GLU A 2 -36.55 19.28 27.84
C GLU A 2 -35.19 18.92 27.22
N LEU A 3 -34.13 18.90 28.04
CA LEU A 3 -32.79 18.50 27.60
C LEU A 3 -32.72 16.97 27.62
N ALA A 4 -32.78 16.36 26.44
CA ALA A 4 -32.57 14.93 26.29
C ALA A 4 -31.13 14.55 26.68
N SER A 5 -31.04 13.72 27.73
CA SER A 5 -29.81 13.12 28.22
C SER A 5 -29.24 12.15 27.18
N ALA A 6 -28.11 12.51 26.56
CA ALA A 6 -27.37 11.61 25.69
C ALA A 6 -26.63 10.57 26.53
N ARG A 7 -27.19 9.36 26.56
CA ARG A 7 -26.58 8.17 27.16
C ARG A 7 -25.23 7.88 26.49
N THR A 8 -24.18 7.82 27.30
CA THR A 8 -22.84 7.40 26.87
C THR A 8 -22.88 5.95 26.39
N LEU A 9 -22.64 5.74 25.10
CA LEU A 9 -22.57 4.43 24.47
C LEU A 9 -21.25 3.72 24.84
N GLY A 10 -21.40 2.52 25.40
CA GLY A 10 -20.51 1.36 25.32
C GLY A 10 -19.00 1.58 25.34
N THR A 11 -18.36 1.15 26.42
CA THR A 11 -16.92 0.87 26.51
C THR A 11 -16.56 -0.36 25.66
N GLY A 12 -16.62 -0.22 24.33
CA GLY A 12 -15.97 -1.16 23.43
C GLY A 12 -14.47 -0.89 23.48
N SER A 13 -13.67 -1.84 23.96
CA SER A 13 -12.22 -1.76 23.81
C SER A 13 -11.92 -1.78 22.31
N LEU A 14 -11.55 -0.64 21.74
CA LEU A 14 -10.93 -0.60 20.41
C LEU A 14 -9.68 -1.50 20.49
N MET A 15 -9.70 -2.64 19.81
CA MET A 15 -8.49 -3.43 19.62
C MET A 15 -7.57 -2.62 18.72
N ALA A 16 -6.58 -1.98 19.32
CA ALA A 16 -5.49 -1.39 18.57
C ALA A 16 -4.72 -2.53 17.90
N THR A 17 -4.93 -2.71 16.60
CA THR A 17 -4.12 -3.63 15.82
C THR A 17 -2.81 -2.94 15.47
N VAL A 18 -1.70 -3.60 15.75
CA VAL A 18 -0.39 -3.13 15.27
C VAL A 18 -0.31 -3.49 13.79
N ARG A 19 -0.14 -2.49 12.93
CA ARG A 19 0.12 -2.69 11.50
C ARG A 19 1.57 -2.34 11.20
N HIS A 20 2.25 -3.22 10.47
CA HIS A 20 3.60 -2.98 10.02
C HIS A 20 3.58 -2.41 8.60
N VAL A 21 4.52 -1.50 8.34
CA VAL A 21 4.76 -0.94 7.00
C VAL A 21 6.24 -1.01 6.70
N PHE A 22 6.55 -1.20 5.42
CA PHE A 22 7.88 -1.48 4.92
C PHE A 22 8.23 -0.50 3.81
N MET A 23 9.42 0.11 3.90
CA MET A 23 9.89 1.05 2.88
C MET A 23 10.09 0.35 1.53
N LEU A 24 9.88 1.07 0.43
CA LEU A 24 9.92 0.50 -0.92
C LEU A 24 11.24 -0.22 -1.24
N ASP A 25 12.37 0.32 -0.79
CA ASP A 25 13.68 -0.31 -0.96
C ASP A 25 13.73 -1.71 -0.30
N TYR A 26 13.20 -1.82 0.92
CA TYR A 26 13.17 -3.07 1.66
C TYR A 26 12.16 -4.07 1.06
N VAL A 27 11.04 -3.58 0.53
CA VAL A 27 10.08 -4.40 -0.20
C VAL A 27 10.72 -5.01 -1.45
N ALA A 28 11.50 -4.22 -2.20
CA ALA A 28 12.24 -4.69 -3.36
C ALA A 28 13.23 -5.80 -2.99
N GLU A 29 13.96 -5.65 -1.88
CA GLU A 29 14.86 -6.68 -1.37
C GLU A 29 14.12 -7.99 -1.01
N ILE A 30 12.98 -7.90 -0.31
CA ILE A 30 12.17 -9.08 0.06
C ILE A 30 11.63 -9.81 -1.17
N LEU A 31 11.25 -9.06 -2.21
CA LEU A 31 10.69 -9.61 -3.43
C LEU A 31 11.76 -10.05 -4.43
N GLY A 32 13.02 -9.69 -4.22
CA GLY A 32 14.11 -9.95 -5.16
C GLY A 32 13.97 -9.15 -6.47
N GLU A 33 13.34 -7.99 -6.40
CA GLU A 33 13.06 -7.13 -7.55
C GLU A 33 13.89 -5.85 -7.53
N HIS A 34 13.96 -5.18 -8.68
CA HIS A 34 14.58 -3.86 -8.76
C HIS A 34 13.70 -2.80 -8.07
N PRO A 35 14.23 -1.89 -7.23
CA PRO A 35 13.46 -0.84 -6.57
C PRO A 35 12.60 -0.02 -7.54
N ASP A 36 13.14 0.33 -8.72
CA ASP A 36 12.39 1.09 -9.74
C ASP A 36 11.12 0.37 -10.22
N LEU A 37 11.10 -0.96 -10.22
CA LEU A 37 9.89 -1.73 -10.58
C LEU A 37 8.82 -1.51 -9.51
N ILE A 38 9.20 -1.62 -8.23
CA ILE A 38 8.29 -1.41 -7.10
C ILE A 38 7.78 0.04 -7.11
N HIS A 39 8.66 1.02 -7.35
CA HIS A 39 8.27 2.42 -7.50
C HIS A 39 7.30 2.65 -8.65
N ALA A 40 7.53 2.04 -9.81
CA ALA A 40 6.65 2.18 -10.98
C ALA A 40 5.25 1.61 -10.71
N ILE A 41 5.18 0.47 -10.02
CA ILE A 41 3.90 -0.14 -9.61
C ILE A 41 3.20 0.76 -8.58
N VAL A 42 3.88 1.19 -7.53
CA VAL A 42 3.28 1.96 -6.43
C VAL A 42 2.93 3.39 -6.84
N SER A 43 3.52 3.91 -7.92
CA SER A 43 3.21 5.24 -8.46
C SER A 43 1.76 5.37 -8.94
N ASN A 44 1.10 4.27 -9.28
CA ASN A 44 -0.34 4.24 -9.50
C ASN A 44 -1.03 3.59 -8.30
N ASN A 45 -1.79 4.38 -7.53
CA ASN A 45 -2.43 3.91 -6.30
C ASN A 45 -3.57 2.91 -6.55
N ASP A 46 -4.08 2.80 -7.78
CA ASP A 46 -5.11 1.82 -8.15
C ASP A 46 -4.53 0.42 -8.40
N ASN A 47 -3.20 0.30 -8.37
CA ASN A 47 -2.51 -0.96 -8.61
C ASN A 47 -2.59 -1.92 -7.44
N LEU A 48 -2.80 -1.41 -6.22
CA LEU A 48 -2.89 -2.19 -5.00
C LEU A 48 -4.20 -1.89 -4.29
N THR A 49 -4.60 -2.81 -3.43
CA THR A 49 -5.79 -2.63 -2.59
C THR A 49 -5.68 -1.36 -1.75
N TRP A 50 -6.82 -0.71 -1.53
CA TRP A 50 -6.88 0.52 -0.74
C TRP A 50 -6.26 0.30 0.65
N GLY A 51 -5.31 1.16 1.00
CA GLY A 51 -4.58 1.08 2.26
C GLY A 51 -3.40 0.11 2.26
N SER A 52 -3.02 -0.45 1.10
CA SER A 52 -1.78 -1.22 0.93
C SER A 52 -0.55 -0.30 0.73
N ILE A 53 -0.76 0.91 0.21
CA ILE A 53 0.25 1.98 0.09
C ILE A 53 0.00 3.01 1.20
N ILE A 54 1.04 3.29 1.99
CA ILE A 54 1.00 4.22 3.13
C ILE A 54 2.03 5.32 2.91
N SER A 55 1.64 6.57 3.11
CA SER A 55 2.58 7.69 3.16
C SER A 55 3.11 7.86 4.58
N VAL A 56 4.43 7.80 4.74
CA VAL A 56 5.13 7.95 6.01
C VAL A 56 5.88 9.27 6.02
N SER A 57 5.60 10.11 7.02
CA SER A 57 6.29 11.37 7.24
C SER A 57 7.56 11.15 8.06
N PHE A 58 8.71 11.47 7.47
CA PHE A 58 10.00 11.58 8.15
C PHE A 58 10.31 13.03 8.57
N GLY A 59 9.43 13.96 8.20
CA GLY A 59 9.49 15.37 8.53
C GLY A 59 8.42 16.17 7.77
N PRO A 60 8.36 17.50 7.95
CA PRO A 60 7.38 18.36 7.31
C PRO A 60 7.36 18.26 5.78
N ASP A 61 8.54 18.04 5.17
CA ASP A 61 8.74 17.99 3.73
C ASP A 61 9.33 16.65 3.23
N ASP A 62 9.48 15.65 4.11
CA ASP A 62 9.96 14.30 3.73
C ASP A 62 8.81 13.30 3.92
N MET A 63 8.09 13.04 2.83
CA MET A 63 7.05 12.02 2.74
C MET A 63 7.54 10.90 1.85
N ARG A 64 7.48 9.67 2.35
CA ARG A 64 7.91 8.48 1.62
C ARG A 64 6.82 7.43 1.63
N SER A 65 6.67 6.74 0.50
CA SER A 65 5.76 5.62 0.40
C SER A 65 6.32 4.39 1.10
N ALA A 66 5.44 3.66 1.78
CA ALA A 66 5.69 2.37 2.40
C ALA A 66 4.54 1.42 2.06
N ILE A 67 4.79 0.12 2.14
CA ILE A 67 3.84 -0.94 1.81
C ILE A 67 3.55 -1.77 3.04
N THR A 68 2.28 -2.13 3.22
CA THR A 68 1.85 -3.02 4.31
C THR A 68 2.19 -4.47 3.98
N ASP A 69 2.12 -5.36 4.96
CA ASP A 69 2.29 -6.81 4.73
C ASP A 69 1.35 -7.35 3.64
N ASP A 70 0.05 -7.00 3.69
CA ASP A 70 -0.93 -7.36 2.65
C ASP A 70 -0.48 -6.91 1.24
N GLY A 71 -0.02 -5.66 1.16
CA GLY A 71 0.44 -5.07 -0.10
C GLY A 71 1.70 -5.74 -0.67
N ILE A 72 2.57 -6.32 0.17
CA ILE A 72 3.73 -7.09 -0.29
C ILE A 72 3.26 -8.39 -0.96
N ASP A 73 2.26 -9.06 -0.40
CA ASP A 73 1.71 -10.29 -0.98
C ASP A 73 0.98 -10.01 -2.31
N GLU A 74 0.27 -8.89 -2.41
CA GLU A 74 -0.32 -8.41 -3.68
C GLU A 74 0.77 -8.17 -4.73
N LEU A 75 1.81 -7.42 -4.39
CA LEU A 75 2.95 -7.17 -5.29
C LEU A 75 3.58 -8.48 -5.78
N ARG A 76 3.81 -9.44 -4.87
CA ARG A 76 4.36 -10.75 -5.22
C ARG A 76 3.48 -11.49 -6.22
N ALA A 77 2.16 -11.49 -6.00
CA ALA A 77 1.21 -12.13 -6.90
C ALA A 77 1.24 -11.50 -8.30
N MET A 78 1.21 -10.17 -8.36
CA MET A 78 1.21 -9.41 -9.62
C MET A 78 2.51 -9.60 -10.40
N ILE A 79 3.68 -9.55 -9.75
CA ILE A 79 4.97 -9.81 -10.40
C ILE A 79 5.05 -11.24 -10.92
N THR A 80 4.50 -12.20 -10.17
CA THR A 80 4.45 -13.60 -10.60
C THR A 80 3.57 -13.78 -11.83
N GLU A 81 2.41 -13.11 -11.86
CA GLU A 81 1.49 -13.09 -13.00
C GLU A 81 2.14 -12.42 -14.22
N ALA A 82 2.81 -11.28 -14.02
CA ALA A 82 3.55 -10.55 -15.06
C ALA A 82 4.56 -11.43 -15.80
N ARG A 83 5.29 -12.25 -15.05
CA ARG A 83 6.29 -13.18 -15.58
C ARG A 83 5.66 -14.35 -16.33
N ARG A 84 4.45 -14.76 -15.95
CA ARG A 84 3.71 -15.83 -16.62
C ARG A 84 3.06 -15.34 -17.92
N SER A 85 2.59 -14.10 -17.95
CA SER A 85 1.91 -13.48 -19.09
C SER A 85 2.43 -12.06 -19.37
N PRO A 86 3.59 -11.90 -20.05
CA PRO A 86 4.14 -10.58 -20.35
C PRO A 86 3.19 -9.68 -21.17
N GLU A 87 2.37 -10.28 -22.04
CA GLU A 87 1.38 -9.59 -22.87
C GLU A 87 0.26 -8.94 -22.02
N GLU A 88 -0.14 -9.59 -20.93
CA GLU A 88 -1.15 -9.06 -20.00
C GLU A 88 -0.53 -7.97 -19.10
N TRP A 89 0.74 -8.11 -18.75
CA TRP A 89 1.47 -7.11 -17.97
C TRP A 89 1.61 -5.76 -18.69
N ASP A 90 1.93 -5.77 -19.99
CA ASP A 90 2.06 -4.55 -20.79
C ASP A 90 0.74 -3.74 -20.85
N SER A 91 -0.41 -4.41 -20.66
CA SER A 91 -1.71 -3.74 -20.61
C SER A 91 -1.98 -3.01 -19.30
N TRP A 92 -1.35 -3.48 -18.21
CA TRP A 92 -1.57 -3.00 -16.85
C TRP A 92 -0.56 -1.92 -16.44
N THR A 93 0.65 -1.95 -17.02
CA THR A 93 1.63 -0.86 -16.80
C THR A 93 1.16 0.44 -17.45
N PRO A 94 1.21 1.59 -16.74
CA PRO A 94 0.94 2.88 -17.35
C PRO A 94 1.91 3.09 -18.52
N ARG A 95 1.38 3.33 -19.73
CA ARG A 95 2.21 3.72 -20.87
C ARG A 95 3.02 4.94 -20.44
N ARG A 96 4.36 4.81 -20.39
CA ARG A 96 5.25 5.97 -20.35
C ARG A 96 4.97 6.81 -21.59
N THR A 97 4.09 7.79 -21.48
CA THR A 97 4.01 8.88 -22.46
C THR A 97 5.30 9.66 -22.30
N GLY A 98 6.17 9.54 -23.30
CA GLY A 98 7.37 10.36 -23.44
C GLY A 98 7.05 11.82 -23.75
#